data_AF-A0A5Y7JE09-F1
#
_entry.id   AF-A0A5Y7JE09-F1
#
_cell.length_a   1.000
_cell.length_b   1.000
_cell.length_c   1.000
_cell.angle_alpha   90.00
_cell.angle_beta   90.00
_cell.angle_gamma   90.00
#
_symmetry.space_group_name_H-M   'P 1'
#
loop_
_entity.id
_entity.type
_entity.pdbx_description
1 polymer ?
#
loop_
_entity_poly.entity_id
_entity_poly.type
_entity_poly.pdbx_seq_one_letter_code
_entity_poly.pdbx_strand_id
1 'polypeptide(L)' 'MSFIQTLSGKQFDYLSATIDDIDIEDIAVALSNICRFSGHLPEFYSVAQHSVL' A
#
# COMPACT_ATOMS: atom_id res chain seq x y z
N MET A 1 -11.47 3.88 13.66
CA MET A 1 -11.73 2.81 12.68
C MET A 1 -10.72 1.71 12.93
N SER A 2 -11.14 0.44 13.02
CA SER A 2 -10.24 -0.71 13.24
C SER A 2 -9.72 -1.35 11.94
N PHE A 3 -10.25 -0.91 10.79
CA PHE A 3 -9.89 -1.42 9.47
C PHE A 3 -9.70 -0.28 8.45
N ILE A 4 -9.09 -0.60 7.31
CA ILE A 4 -9.15 0.18 6.07
C ILE A 4 -9.82 -0.62 4.96
N GLN A 5 -10.42 0.10 4.02
CA GLN A 5 -10.88 -0.49 2.78
C GLN A 5 -9.76 -0.45 1.74
N THR A 6 -9.46 -1.58 1.11
CA THR A 6 -8.47 -1.69 0.04
C THR A 6 -9.07 -1.33 -1.34
N LEU A 7 -8.26 -1.32 -2.40
CA LEU A 7 -8.72 -1.02 -3.75
C LEU A 7 -9.74 -2.06 -4.24
N SER A 8 -9.50 -3.34 -3.96
CA SER A 8 -10.40 -4.45 -4.28
C SER A 8 -11.70 -4.43 -3.46
N GLY A 9 -11.80 -3.56 -2.44
CA GLY A 9 -12.96 -3.46 -1.56
C GLY A 9 -12.89 -4.34 -0.31
N LYS A 10 -11.79 -5.06 -0.08
CA LYS A 10 -11.56 -5.80 1.17
C LYS A 10 -11.48 -4.85 2.36
N GLN A 11 -12.00 -5.27 3.50
CA GLN A 11 -11.83 -4.56 4.78
C GLN A 11 -10.67 -5.19 5.53
N PHE A 12 -9.50 -4.55 5.49
CA PHE A 12 -8.30 -5.03 6.18
C PHE A 12 -8.30 -4.51 7.61
N ASP A 13 -8.63 -5.37 8.57
CA ASP A 13 -8.58 -5.06 10.01
C ASP A 13 -7.15 -5.24 10.56
N TYR A 14 -6.62 -4.17 11.18
CA TYR A 14 -5.22 -4.14 11.60
C TYR A 14 -4.88 -5.08 12.76
N LEU A 15 -5.88 -5.49 13.53
CA LEU A 15 -5.69 -6.29 14.76
C LEU A 15 -6.01 -7.77 14.53
N SER A 16 -6.65 -8.10 13.42
CA SER A 16 -7.18 -9.44 13.17
C SER A 16 -7.00 -9.96 11.73
N ALA A 17 -6.16 -9.30 10.93
CA ALA A 17 -5.85 -9.72 9.56
C ALA A 17 -5.31 -11.16 9.50
N THR A 18 -5.78 -11.88 8.48
CA THR A 18 -5.37 -13.23 8.12
C THR A 18 -4.67 -13.23 6.75
N ILE A 19 -4.16 -14.40 6.33
CA ILE A 19 -3.52 -14.54 5.01
C ILE A 19 -4.53 -14.29 3.88
N ASP A 20 -5.80 -14.64 4.07
CA ASP A 20 -6.84 -14.47 3.04
C ASP A 20 -7.18 -12.99 2.79
N ASP A 21 -6.86 -12.11 3.75
CA ASP A 21 -7.04 -10.66 3.62
C ASP A 21 -5.90 -10.01 2.80
N ILE A 22 -4.81 -10.73 2.55
CA ILE A 22 -3.66 -10.23 1.81
C ILE A 22 -3.90 -10.39 0.31
N ASP A 23 -3.71 -9.28 -0.41
CA ASP A 23 -3.93 -9.19 -1.84
C ASP A 23 -2.75 -8.43 -2.47
N ILE A 24 -2.06 -9.06 -3.42
CA ILE A 24 -0.80 -8.50 -3.94
C ILE A 24 -1.07 -7.29 -4.82
N GLU A 25 -2.20 -7.25 -5.52
CA GLU A 25 -2.64 -6.12 -6.32
C GLU A 25 -2.97 -4.91 -5.44
N ASP A 26 -3.67 -5.11 -4.31
CA ASP A 26 -3.93 -4.03 -3.35
C ASP A 26 -2.63 -3.45 -2.77
N ILE A 27 -1.67 -4.33 -2.42
CA ILE A 27 -0.36 -3.90 -1.94
C ILE A 27 0.38 -3.12 -3.02
N ALA A 28 0.47 -3.65 -4.24
CA ALA A 28 1.20 -3.02 -5.33
C ALA A 28 0.66 -1.61 -5.63
N VAL A 29 -0.67 -1.44 -5.70
CA VAL A 29 -1.29 -0.14 -5.96
C VAL A 29 -1.11 0.82 -4.78
N ALA A 30 -1.22 0.35 -3.53
CA ALA A 30 -0.96 1.20 -2.38
C ALA A 30 0.51 1.69 -2.38
N LEU A 31 1.47 0.76 -2.55
CA LEU A 31 2.89 1.08 -2.58
C LEU A 31 3.28 1.99 -3.76
N SER A 32 2.59 1.88 -4.90
CA SER A 32 2.84 2.77 -6.05
C SER A 32 2.38 4.21 -5.80
N ASN A 33 1.47 4.43 -4.85
CA ASN A 33 0.95 5.76 -4.50
C ASN A 33 1.62 6.37 -3.26
N ILE A 34 2.31 5.57 -2.44
CA ILE A 34 3.05 6.08 -1.27
C ILE A 34 4.37 6.70 -1.73
N CYS A 35 4.51 8.01 -1.53
CA CYS A 35 5.77 8.70 -1.79
C CYS A 35 6.86 8.31 -0.78
N ARG A 36 8.11 8.28 -1.24
CA ARG A 36 9.29 8.28 -0.39
C ARG A 36 9.82 9.69 -0.21
N PHE A 37 10.71 9.87 0.78
CA PHE A 37 11.32 11.16 1.12
C PHE A 37 10.29 12.27 1.37
N SER A 38 9.10 11.88 1.85
CA SER A 38 7.92 12.74 2.02
C SER A 38 7.57 13.57 0.78
N GLY A 39 7.92 13.09 -0.42
CA GLY A 39 7.68 13.79 -1.68
C GLY A 39 8.63 14.96 -1.98
N HIS A 40 9.70 15.16 -1.21
CA HIS A 40 10.67 16.25 -1.42
C HIS A 40 11.71 15.96 -2.51
N LEU A 41 11.31 15.26 -3.57
CA LEU A 41 12.13 15.00 -4.74
C LEU A 41 11.56 15.71 -5.97
N PRO A 42 12.38 16.06 -6.98
CA PRO A 42 11.90 16.68 -8.22
C PRO A 42 10.90 15.80 -8.98
N GLU A 43 11.04 14.48 -8.87
CA GLU A 43 10.16 13.49 -9.49
C GLU A 43 9.56 12.58 -8.41
N PHE A 44 8.34 12.13 -8.63
CA PHE A 44 7.66 11.22 -7.71
C PHE A 44 8.41 9.88 -7.64
N TYR A 45 8.84 9.52 -6.44
CA TYR A 45 9.54 8.26 -6.16
C TYR A 45 8.73 7.45 -5.17
N SER A 46 8.10 6.37 -5.62
CA SER A 46 7.18 5.58 -4.81
C SER A 46 7.89 4.51 -3.99
N VAL A 47 7.20 3.98 -2.98
CA VAL A 47 7.68 2.78 -2.27
C VAL A 47 7.76 1.59 -3.22
N ALA A 48 6.77 1.42 -4.12
CA ALA A 48 6.81 0.33 -5.11
C ALA A 48 8.04 0.41 -6.02
N GLN A 49 8.37 1.61 -6.53
CA GLN A 49 9.56 1.81 -7.36
C GLN A 49 10.85 1.47 -6.59
N HIS A 50 10.95 1.88 -5.31
CA HIS A 50 12.10 1.53 -4.47
C HIS A 50 12.24 0.03 -4.22
N SER A 51 11.14 -0.72 -4.13
CA SER A 51 11.19 -2.16 -3.88
C SER A 51 11.73 -2.98 -5.06
N VAL A 52 11.81 -2.41 -6.28
CA VAL A 52 12.20 -3.13 -7.51
C VAL A 52 13.43 -2.56 -8.21
N LEU A 53 14.03 -1.49 -7.69
CA LEU A 53 15.28 -0.89 -8.17
C LEU A 53 16.45 -1.31 -7.30
#